data_AF-A0A8J6WW24-F1
#
_entry.id   AF-A0A8J6WW24-F1
#
_cell.length_a   1.000
_cell.length_b   1.000
_cell.length_c   1.000
_cell.angle_alpha   90.00
_cell.angle_beta   90.00
_cell.angle_gamma   90.00
#
_symmetry.space_group_name_H-M   'P 1'
#
loop_
_entity.id
_entity.type
_entity.pdbx_description
1 polymer ?
#
loop_
_entity_poly.entity_id
_entity_poly.type
_entity_poly.pdbx_seq_one_letter_code
_entity_poly.pdbx_strand_id
1 'polypeptide(L)'
;MLEITILSLFVGSLGAQATLLGNWLRWQQVVVGLQSEEEEEILTRYETKEDIAKTGHGNTTAPRQTANGQTANGQTANGAAKEAQRDPRLMGWEFKIVRANRDLFRDPAVFQRMCQEESESGWIMLEKLDDRRVRFKRPIAMRDIVKAEFLNYDPYRCHYGPTHNSVTWLGAIAALTAILLPAYLGYALVSMRFTKTPVKPAATAVPGIQALPSDLLSQP
;
A
#
# COMPACT_ATOMS: atom_id res chain seq x y z
N MET A 1 -50.78 -0.14 -10.23
CA MET A 1 -49.67 -1.13 -10.12
C MET A 1 -48.38 -0.61 -10.72
N LEU A 2 -48.39 -0.03 -11.94
CA LEU A 2 -47.20 0.48 -12.64
C LEU A 2 -46.51 1.68 -11.93
N GLU A 3 -47.26 2.62 -11.37
CA GLU A 3 -46.68 3.77 -10.64
C GLU A 3 -45.87 3.36 -9.41
N ILE A 4 -46.37 2.39 -8.64
CA ILE A 4 -45.69 1.88 -7.44
C ILE A 4 -44.37 1.21 -7.83
N THR A 5 -44.34 0.49 -8.96
CA THR A 5 -43.09 -0.10 -9.47
C THR A 5 -42.09 0.95 -9.91
N ILE A 6 -42.52 2.02 -10.59
CA ILE A 6 -41.64 3.10 -11.04
C ILE A 6 -41.07 3.89 -9.85
N LEU A 7 -41.91 4.22 -8.86
CA LEU A 7 -41.47 4.94 -7.66
C LEU A 7 -40.50 4.10 -6.81
N SER A 8 -40.74 2.79 -6.67
CA SER A 8 -39.81 1.90 -5.96
C SER A 8 -38.45 1.77 -6.67
N LEU A 9 -38.45 1.79 -8.01
CA LEU A 9 -37.23 1.74 -8.82
C LEU A 9 -36.40 3.02 -8.64
N PHE A 10 -37.05 4.18 -8.63
CA PHE A 10 -36.38 5.47 -8.44
C PHE A 10 -35.79 5.63 -7.04
N VAL A 11 -36.53 5.23 -5.99
CA VAL A 11 -36.03 5.30 -4.60
C VAL A 11 -34.87 4.32 -4.38
N GLY A 12 -34.94 3.12 -4.94
CA GLY A 12 -33.85 2.14 -4.90
C GLY A 12 -32.60 2.61 -5.65
N SER A 13 -32.78 3.21 -6.83
CA SER A 13 -31.71 3.82 -7.63
C SER A 13 -31.00 4.95 -6.89
N LEU A 14 -31.76 5.87 -6.27
CA LEU A 14 -31.21 7.00 -5.53
C LEU A 14 -30.40 6.54 -4.30
N GLY A 15 -30.89 5.53 -3.57
CA GLY A 15 -30.18 4.96 -2.44
C GLY A 15 -28.86 4.29 -2.84
N ALA A 16 -28.88 3.52 -3.94
CA ALA A 16 -27.68 2.90 -4.47
C ALA A 16 -26.64 3.94 -4.93
N GLN A 17 -27.07 4.98 -5.64
CA GLN A 17 -26.18 6.06 -6.06
C GLN A 17 -25.61 6.86 -4.87
N ALA A 18 -26.41 7.14 -3.85
CA ALA A 18 -25.96 7.85 -2.65
C ALA A 18 -24.90 7.05 -1.86
N THR A 19 -25.07 5.73 -1.73
CA THR A 19 -24.07 4.88 -1.06
C THR A 19 -22.77 4.74 -1.86
N LEU A 20 -22.86 4.66 -3.19
CA LEU A 20 -21.68 4.65 -4.07
C LEU A 20 -20.92 5.97 -4.00
N LEU A 21 -21.61 7.11 -4.12
CA LEU A 21 -20.98 8.43 -4.03
C LEU A 21 -20.42 8.68 -2.63
N GLY A 22 -21.14 8.31 -1.58
CA GLY A 22 -20.68 8.44 -0.19
C GLY A 22 -19.43 7.60 0.11
N ASN A 23 -19.41 6.35 -0.34
CA ASN A 23 -18.22 5.50 -0.20
C ASN A 23 -17.05 6.00 -1.07
N TRP A 24 -17.32 6.51 -2.27
CA TRP A 24 -16.30 7.10 -3.14
C TRP A 24 -15.66 8.35 -2.53
N LEU A 25 -16.47 9.27 -2.00
CA LEU A 25 -15.98 10.48 -1.32
C LEU A 25 -15.16 10.15 -0.07
N ARG A 26 -15.62 9.18 0.73
CA ARG A 26 -14.87 8.73 1.92
C ARG A 26 -13.55 8.07 1.53
N TRP A 27 -13.55 7.28 0.45
CA TRP A 27 -12.33 6.67 -0.07
C TRP A 27 -11.35 7.72 -0.61
N GLN A 28 -11.84 8.71 -1.37
CA GLN A 28 -11.00 9.82 -1.84
C GLN A 28 -10.37 10.59 -0.70
N GLN A 29 -11.09 10.88 0.38
CA GLN A 29 -10.51 11.57 1.55
C GLN A 29 -9.37 10.77 2.20
N VAL A 30 -9.50 9.44 2.27
CA VAL A 30 -8.44 8.58 2.82
C VAL A 30 -7.23 8.50 1.89
N VAL A 31 -7.44 8.40 0.59
CA VAL A 31 -6.36 8.35 -0.41
C VAL A 31 -5.62 9.68 -0.49
N VAL A 32 -6.33 10.80 -0.46
CA VAL A 32 -5.73 12.14 -0.47
C VAL A 32 -4.94 12.39 0.82
N GLY A 33 -5.39 11.90 1.97
CA GLY A 33 -4.61 11.96 3.22
C GLY A 33 -3.26 11.22 3.13
N LEU A 34 -3.26 10.05 2.47
CA LEU A 34 -2.02 9.28 2.24
C LEU A 34 -1.09 9.97 1.23
N GLN A 35 -1.63 10.52 0.14
CA GLN A 35 -0.83 11.25 -0.86
C GLN A 35 -0.27 12.57 -0.30
N SER A 36 -1.01 13.27 0.54
CA SER A 36 -0.54 14.52 1.15
C SER A 36 0.66 14.28 2.08
N GLU A 37 0.72 13.14 2.79
CA GLU A 37 1.91 12.73 3.56
C GLU A 37 3.10 12.42 2.64
N GLU A 38 2.87 11.84 1.45
CA GLU A 38 3.92 11.56 0.45
C GLU A 38 4.45 12.83 -0.24
N GLU A 39 3.59 13.82 -0.50
CA GLU A 39 3.97 15.08 -1.17
C GLU A 39 4.76 16.03 -0.25
N GLU A 40 4.49 16.03 1.06
CA GLU A 40 5.33 16.74 2.05
C GLU A 40 6.76 16.17 2.12
N GLU A 41 6.99 14.93 1.67
CA GLU A 41 8.33 14.32 1.60
C GLU A 41 9.19 14.84 0.44
N ILE A 42 8.58 15.33 -0.65
CA ILE A 42 9.32 15.84 -1.82
C ILE A 42 9.82 17.26 -1.54
N LEU A 43 9.05 18.06 -0.79
CA LEU A 43 9.34 19.47 -0.57
C LEU A 43 10.42 19.71 0.51
N THR A 44 10.67 18.75 1.39
CA THR A 44 11.72 18.82 2.44
C THR A 44 13.10 18.36 1.97
N ARG A 45 13.32 18.30 0.65
CA ARG A 45 14.64 18.07 0.08
C ARG A 45 15.49 19.34 0.27
N TYR A 46 16.15 19.47 1.41
CA TYR A 46 17.16 20.51 1.63
C TYR A 46 18.23 20.43 0.55
N GLU A 47 18.45 21.54 -0.16
CA GLU A 47 19.66 21.73 -0.96
C GLU A 47 20.88 21.47 -0.08
N THR A 48 21.59 20.39 -0.40
CA THR A 48 22.79 20.03 0.34
C THR A 48 23.85 21.06 -0.05
N LYS A 49 24.51 21.67 0.93
CA LYS A 49 25.50 22.77 0.82
C LYS A 49 26.64 22.52 -0.18
N GLU A 50 26.73 21.31 -0.75
CA GLU A 50 27.65 20.92 -1.80
C GLU A 50 27.27 21.46 -3.19
N ASP A 51 25.99 21.78 -3.44
CA ASP A 51 25.55 22.37 -4.72
C ASP A 51 25.86 23.87 -4.81
N ILE A 52 25.86 24.58 -3.67
CA ILE A 52 26.27 26.00 -3.58
C ILE A 52 27.79 26.14 -3.79
N ALA A 53 28.57 25.13 -3.39
CA ALA A 53 30.02 25.13 -3.57
C ALA A 53 30.46 24.84 -5.02
N LYS A 54 29.59 24.24 -5.84
CA LYS A 54 29.92 23.86 -7.23
C LYS A 54 29.41 24.85 -8.29
N THR A 55 28.50 25.77 -7.95
CA THR A 55 27.95 26.77 -8.89
C THR A 55 28.50 28.19 -8.71
N GLY A 56 29.39 28.43 -7.75
CA GLY A 56 29.98 29.75 -7.48
C GLY A 56 31.50 29.80 -7.67
N HIS A 57 31.98 29.89 -8.92
CA HIS A 57 33.33 30.40 -9.21
C HIS A 57 33.28 31.43 -10.33
N GLY A 58 32.71 32.58 -9.98
CA GLY A 58 32.91 33.86 -10.64
C GLY A 58 33.23 34.90 -9.55
N ASN A 59 34.52 35.12 -9.34
CA ASN A 59 35.18 36.35 -8.94
C ASN A 59 34.42 37.26 -7.94
N THR A 60 34.94 37.44 -6.72
CA THR A 60 35.21 38.77 -6.12
C THR A 60 35.71 38.63 -4.66
N THR A 61 36.91 39.15 -4.46
CA THR A 61 37.62 39.68 -3.28
C THR A 61 36.70 40.19 -2.14
N ALA A 62 36.86 39.80 -0.87
CA ALA A 62 37.66 40.46 0.20
C ALA A 62 36.92 40.28 1.58
N PRO A 63 37.47 40.60 2.78
CA PRO A 63 38.82 41.09 3.10
C PRO A 63 39.58 40.27 4.17
N ARG A 64 40.89 40.49 4.10
CA ARG A 64 41.98 40.30 5.06
C ARG A 64 41.65 40.74 6.49
N GLN A 65 41.88 39.85 7.46
CA GLN A 65 42.34 40.20 8.81
C GLN A 65 43.61 39.42 9.14
N THR A 66 44.63 40.18 9.49
CA THR A 66 46.01 39.82 9.86
C THR A 66 46.14 39.68 11.37
N ALA A 67 46.95 38.74 11.87
CA ALA A 67 48.14 39.03 12.68
C ALA A 67 48.88 37.76 13.20
N ASN A 68 50.20 37.79 13.00
CA ASN A 68 51.29 37.15 13.75
C ASN A 68 51.69 35.67 13.58
N GLY A 69 52.97 35.51 13.19
CA GLY A 69 53.80 34.33 13.50
C GLY A 69 54.68 33.84 12.34
N GLN A 70 55.81 34.50 12.08
CA GLN A 70 56.84 34.06 11.11
C GLN A 70 57.51 32.74 11.54
N THR A 71 57.82 31.82 10.62
CA THR A 71 59.21 31.44 10.30
C THR A 71 59.35 30.49 9.09
N ALA A 72 60.30 30.87 8.23
CA ALA A 72 61.27 30.05 7.50
C ALA A 72 60.82 29.00 6.45
N ASN A 73 61.04 29.40 5.19
CA ASN A 73 62.00 28.81 4.25
C ASN A 73 61.97 27.28 4.01
N GLY A 74 61.51 26.89 2.82
CA GLY A 74 61.65 25.52 2.32
C GLY A 74 61.13 25.39 0.90
N GLN A 75 62.05 25.41 -0.05
CA GLN A 75 61.81 25.31 -1.48
C GLN A 75 60.96 24.09 -1.86
N THR A 76 60.05 24.34 -2.80
CA THR A 76 59.39 23.37 -3.67
C THR A 76 60.39 22.43 -4.33
N ALA A 77 60.21 21.12 -4.13
CA ALA A 77 60.17 20.08 -5.15
C ALA A 77 60.39 18.70 -4.51
N ASN A 78 59.72 17.68 -5.07
CA ASN A 78 59.94 16.25 -4.86
C ASN A 78 59.14 15.60 -3.73
N GLY A 79 57.89 15.27 -4.08
CA GLY A 79 57.05 14.34 -3.33
C GLY A 79 56.03 13.63 -4.23
N ALA A 80 56.41 13.30 -5.47
CA ALA A 80 55.60 12.50 -6.41
C ALA A 80 55.51 11.01 -5.99
N ALA A 81 55.37 10.74 -4.70
CA ALA A 81 55.36 9.40 -4.11
C ALA A 81 54.62 9.38 -2.75
N LYS A 82 53.35 9.80 -2.71
CA LYS A 82 52.41 9.37 -1.64
C LYS A 82 50.93 9.48 -2.00
N GLU A 83 50.60 9.37 -3.29
CA GLU A 83 49.23 9.13 -3.76
C GLU A 83 48.99 7.66 -4.12
N ALA A 84 49.86 6.77 -3.61
CA ALA A 84 49.57 5.34 -3.62
C ALA A 84 48.45 5.06 -2.60
N GLN A 85 47.23 4.97 -3.13
CA GLN A 85 46.22 4.03 -2.65
C GLN A 85 45.68 4.29 -1.24
N ARG A 86 45.10 5.47 -1.00
CA ARG A 86 44.02 5.53 0.00
C ARG A 86 42.83 4.81 -0.59
N ASP A 87 42.65 3.55 -0.21
CA ASP A 87 41.47 2.77 -0.61
C ASP A 87 40.21 3.60 -0.27
N PRO A 88 39.38 3.99 -1.26
CA PRO A 88 38.16 4.77 -1.01
C PRO A 88 37.24 4.11 0.02
N ARG A 89 37.38 2.80 0.20
CA ARG A 89 36.68 1.99 1.21
C ARG A 89 37.01 2.37 2.66
N LEU A 90 38.18 2.96 2.90
CA LEU A 90 38.65 3.35 4.25
C LEU A 90 38.20 4.75 4.67
N MET A 91 37.77 5.60 3.73
CA MET A 91 37.39 7.00 4.02
C MET A 91 35.94 7.35 3.65
N GLY A 92 35.21 6.44 2.99
CA GLY A 92 33.82 6.68 2.61
C GLY A 92 32.81 6.24 3.66
N TRP A 93 31.77 7.05 3.82
CA TRP A 93 30.57 6.71 4.57
C TRP A 93 29.44 6.39 3.59
N GLU A 94 28.66 5.37 3.91
CA GLU A 94 27.38 5.12 3.26
C GLU A 94 26.23 5.51 4.18
N PHE A 95 25.11 5.89 3.57
CA PHE A 95 23.94 6.37 4.26
C PHE A 95 22.72 5.61 3.79
N LYS A 96 21.79 5.37 4.72
CA LYS A 96 20.46 4.85 4.38
C LYS A 96 19.38 5.50 5.21
N ILE A 97 18.15 5.45 4.71
CA ILE A 97 16.97 5.89 5.43
C ILE A 97 16.03 4.69 5.51
N VAL A 98 15.77 4.24 6.73
CA VAL A 98 14.79 3.19 7.01
C VAL A 98 13.44 3.86 7.19
N ARG A 99 12.46 3.44 6.38
CA ARG A 99 11.09 3.96 6.37
C ARG A 99 10.12 2.92 6.93
N ALA A 100 9.05 3.37 7.57
CA ALA A 100 7.93 2.55 8.00
C ALA A 100 6.62 3.12 7.42
N ASN A 101 5.67 2.25 7.10
CA ASN A 101 4.38 2.65 6.52
C ASN A 101 3.45 3.37 7.53
N ARG A 102 3.78 3.31 8.82
CA ARG A 102 3.04 3.93 9.93
C ARG A 102 4.05 4.49 10.93
N ASP A 103 3.57 5.23 11.93
CA ASP A 103 4.35 5.82 13.03
C ASP A 103 4.94 4.76 14.00
N LEU A 104 5.58 3.72 13.46
CA LEU A 104 6.14 2.60 14.21
C LEU A 104 7.28 3.03 15.14
N PHE A 105 8.02 4.07 14.76
CA PHE A 105 9.14 4.58 15.55
C PHE A 105 8.71 5.55 16.66
N ARG A 106 7.40 5.78 16.80
CA ARG A 106 6.84 6.44 18.00
C ARG A 106 6.95 5.54 19.22
N ASP A 107 6.85 4.22 19.04
CA ASP A 107 7.08 3.25 20.12
C ASP A 107 8.58 3.07 20.34
N PRO A 108 9.12 3.47 21.53
CA PRO A 108 10.53 3.35 21.81
C PRO A 108 11.03 1.89 21.80
N ALA A 109 10.17 0.91 22.13
CA ALA A 109 10.56 -0.50 22.15
C ALA A 109 10.84 -1.01 20.73
N VAL A 110 9.95 -0.69 19.78
CA VAL A 110 10.11 -1.05 18.37
C VAL A 110 11.30 -0.33 17.76
N PHE A 111 11.47 0.96 18.08
CA PHE A 111 12.59 1.76 17.63
C PHE A 111 13.93 1.19 18.12
N GLN A 112 14.07 0.89 19.41
CA GLN A 112 15.29 0.29 19.97
C GLN A 112 15.62 -1.05 19.32
N ARG A 113 14.62 -1.91 19.11
CA ARG A 113 14.81 -3.19 18.41
C ARG A 113 15.34 -2.98 17.00
N MET A 114 14.77 -2.04 16.25
CA MET A 114 15.24 -1.72 14.90
C MET A 114 16.69 -1.22 14.93
N CYS A 115 17.05 -0.35 15.88
CA CYS A 115 18.42 0.11 16.05
C CYS A 115 19.39 -1.02 16.36
N GLN A 116 18.97 -1.98 17.19
CA GLN A 116 19.76 -3.14 17.54
C GLN A 116 19.99 -4.02 16.31
N GLU A 117 18.93 -4.36 15.58
CA GLU A 117 19.04 -5.08 14.31
C GLU A 117 20.00 -4.31 13.38
N GLU A 118 19.77 -3.03 13.12
CA GLU A 118 20.63 -2.27 12.21
C GLU A 118 22.10 -2.17 12.68
N SER A 119 22.34 -2.14 14.00
CA SER A 119 23.69 -2.14 14.56
C SER A 119 24.44 -3.45 14.31
N GLU A 120 23.76 -4.60 14.26
CA GLU A 120 24.36 -5.89 13.90
C GLU A 120 24.87 -5.90 12.45
N SER A 121 24.23 -5.11 11.58
CA SER A 121 24.67 -4.84 10.21
C SER A 121 25.79 -3.79 10.09
N GLY A 122 26.26 -3.26 11.22
CA GLY A 122 27.25 -2.19 11.29
C GLY A 122 26.67 -0.79 11.00
N TRP A 123 25.34 -0.65 10.91
CA TRP A 123 24.71 0.66 10.75
C TRP A 123 24.64 1.40 12.07
N ILE A 124 25.06 2.66 12.04
CA ILE A 124 25.06 3.57 13.18
C ILE A 124 23.96 4.58 12.95
N MET A 125 23.02 4.70 13.88
CA MET A 125 22.00 5.74 13.81
C MET A 125 22.65 7.12 13.79
N LEU A 126 22.24 7.95 12.84
CA LEU A 126 22.66 9.34 12.77
C LEU A 126 21.61 10.25 13.41
N GLU A 127 20.36 10.12 12.96
CA GLU A 127 19.25 10.96 13.41
C GLU A 127 17.91 10.28 13.13
N LYS A 128 16.91 10.61 13.95
CA LYS A 128 15.50 10.26 13.73
C LYS A 128 14.84 11.46 13.05
N LEU A 129 14.43 11.29 11.79
CA LEU A 129 13.82 12.37 11.01
C LEU A 129 12.38 12.63 11.47
N ASP A 130 11.62 11.56 11.69
CA ASP A 130 10.25 11.59 12.22
C ASP A 130 9.88 10.24 12.86
N ASP A 131 8.59 9.97 13.11
CA ASP A 131 8.10 8.70 13.65
C ASP A 131 8.04 7.55 12.63
N ARG A 132 8.41 7.80 11.36
CA ARG A 132 8.39 6.84 10.26
C ARG A 132 9.73 6.66 9.55
N ARG A 133 10.70 7.55 9.75
CA ARG A 133 11.95 7.63 9.00
C ARG A 133 13.13 7.88 9.92
N VAL A 134 14.14 7.04 9.77
CA VAL A 134 15.36 7.10 10.58
C VAL A 134 16.55 6.98 9.65
N ARG A 135 17.53 7.87 9.83
CA ARG A 135 18.74 7.92 9.01
C ARG A 135 19.88 7.21 9.72
N PHE A 136 20.56 6.36 8.97
CA PHE A 136 21.71 5.60 9.42
C PHE A 136 22.93 5.90 8.56
N LYS A 137 24.12 5.72 9.13
CA LYS A 137 25.40 5.76 8.43
C LYS A 137 26.23 4.52 8.75
N ARG A 138 27.06 4.07 7.82
CA ARG A 138 27.99 2.97 8.02
C ARG A 138 29.32 3.28 7.29
N PRO A 139 30.49 2.90 7.84
CA PRO A 139 31.74 2.98 7.10
C PRO A 139 31.74 1.95 5.95
N ILE A 140 32.23 2.32 4.76
CA ILE A 140 32.24 1.39 3.60
C ILE A 140 33.05 0.11 3.89
N ALA A 141 34.10 0.19 4.71
CA ALA A 141 34.88 -0.97 5.14
C ALA A 141 34.05 -2.05 5.88
N MET A 142 32.93 -1.68 6.52
CA MET A 142 32.06 -2.65 7.21
C MET A 142 31.33 -3.59 6.24
N ARG A 143 31.23 -3.25 4.95
CA ARG A 143 30.60 -4.12 3.93
C ARG A 143 31.29 -5.47 3.80
N ASP A 144 32.62 -5.47 3.88
CA ASP A 144 33.43 -6.67 3.70
C ASP A 144 33.57 -7.46 5.02
N ILE A 145 33.46 -6.77 6.17
CA ILE A 145 33.59 -7.36 7.50
C ILE A 145 32.29 -8.06 7.91
N VAL A 146 31.15 -7.41 7.68
CA VAL A 146 29.83 -7.93 8.04
C VAL A 146 29.27 -8.72 6.87
N LYS A 147 29.44 -10.04 6.91
CA LYS A 147 28.87 -10.92 5.86
C LYS A 147 27.36 -11.01 6.02
N ALA A 148 26.64 -10.54 5.01
CA ALA A 148 25.18 -10.60 4.95
C ALA A 148 24.61 -12.02 5.13
N GLU A 149 25.39 -13.06 4.80
CA GLU A 149 25.03 -14.47 4.95
C GLU A 149 24.74 -14.90 6.40
N PHE A 150 25.31 -14.21 7.40
CA PHE A 150 25.07 -14.53 8.81
C PHE A 150 23.90 -13.77 9.42
N LEU A 151 23.26 -12.87 8.67
CA LEU A 151 22.17 -12.06 9.16
C LEU A 151 20.83 -12.66 8.73
N ASN A 152 19.86 -12.63 9.65
CA ASN A 152 18.49 -13.11 9.38
C ASN A 152 17.68 -12.18 8.48
N TYR A 153 18.25 -11.05 8.07
CA TYR A 153 17.57 -9.99 7.34
C TYR A 153 18.55 -9.30 6.39
N ASP A 154 18.02 -8.57 5.41
CA ASP A 154 18.83 -7.81 4.45
C ASP A 154 19.40 -6.52 5.08
N PRO A 155 20.74 -6.34 5.11
CA PRO A 155 21.38 -5.11 5.60
C PRO A 155 21.02 -3.85 4.82
N TYR A 156 20.61 -3.99 3.55
CA TYR A 156 20.26 -2.89 2.67
C TYR A 156 18.74 -2.61 2.61
N ARG A 157 17.95 -3.25 3.49
CA ARG A 157 16.52 -2.94 3.58
C ARG A 157 16.30 -1.46 3.92
N CYS A 158 15.41 -0.84 3.15
CA CYS A 158 14.98 0.54 3.35
C CYS A 158 13.58 0.62 4.00
N HIS A 159 12.93 -0.52 4.25
CA HIS A 159 11.59 -0.58 4.84
C HIS A 159 11.58 -1.48 6.08
N TYR A 160 10.89 -1.02 7.12
CA TYR A 160 10.77 -1.70 8.40
C TYR A 160 9.29 -1.85 8.80
N GLY A 161 8.95 -3.05 9.26
CA GLY A 161 7.59 -3.42 9.66
C GLY A 161 6.82 -4.21 8.61
N PRO A 162 5.57 -4.60 8.93
CA PRO A 162 4.75 -5.44 8.06
C PRO A 162 4.36 -4.68 6.79
N THR A 163 4.69 -5.24 5.62
CA THR A 163 4.18 -4.78 4.32
C THR A 163 2.80 -5.35 3.99
N HIS A 164 2.22 -6.15 4.89
CA HIS A 164 0.98 -6.89 4.62
C HIS A 164 -0.26 -6.01 4.71
N ASN A 165 -0.82 -5.67 3.55
CA ASN A 165 -2.04 -4.88 3.41
C ASN A 165 -3.30 -5.75 3.58
N SER A 166 -3.52 -6.30 4.78
CA SER A 166 -4.71 -7.12 5.09
C SER A 166 -6.02 -6.40 4.79
N VAL A 167 -6.01 -5.06 4.92
CA VAL A 167 -7.16 -4.19 4.65
C VAL A 167 -7.56 -4.21 3.17
N THR A 168 -6.58 -4.30 2.25
CA THR A 168 -6.86 -4.39 0.82
C THR A 168 -7.57 -5.69 0.47
N TRP A 169 -7.17 -6.80 1.10
CA TRP A 169 -7.81 -8.09 0.87
C TRP A 169 -9.24 -8.14 1.44
N LEU A 170 -9.45 -7.53 2.61
CA LEU A 170 -10.79 -7.35 3.18
C LEU A 170 -11.69 -6.52 2.26
N GLY A 171 -11.15 -5.42 1.71
CA GLY A 171 -11.86 -4.58 0.74
C GLY A 171 -12.22 -5.33 -0.54
N ALA A 172 -11.31 -6.17 -1.05
CA ALA A 172 -11.56 -7.01 -2.22
C ALA A 172 -12.71 -8.00 -1.97
N ILE A 173 -12.73 -8.67 -0.81
CA ILE A 173 -13.84 -9.56 -0.44
C ILE A 173 -15.16 -8.77 -0.35
N ALA A 174 -15.15 -7.63 0.35
CA ALA A 174 -16.34 -6.80 0.50
C ALA A 174 -16.90 -6.38 -0.87
N ALA A 175 -16.04 -5.94 -1.81
CA ALA A 175 -16.45 -5.61 -3.17
C ALA A 175 -17.04 -6.82 -3.92
N LEU A 176 -16.43 -7.99 -3.79
CA LEU A 176 -16.89 -9.21 -4.42
C LEU A 176 -18.26 -9.65 -3.86
N THR A 177 -18.46 -9.53 -2.55
CA THR A 177 -19.77 -9.78 -1.91
C THR A 177 -20.82 -8.76 -2.35
N ALA A 178 -20.47 -7.49 -2.50
CA ALA A 178 -21.39 -6.45 -2.96
C ALA A 178 -21.89 -6.68 -4.40
N ILE A 179 -21.11 -7.36 -5.24
CA ILE A 179 -21.51 -7.73 -6.61
C ILE A 179 -22.32 -9.03 -6.63
N LEU A 180 -21.87 -10.07 -5.92
CA LEU A 180 -22.49 -11.39 -5.97
C LEU A 180 -23.84 -11.46 -5.24
N LEU A 181 -23.98 -10.75 -4.11
CA LEU A 181 -25.14 -10.88 -3.24
C LEU A 181 -26.44 -10.35 -3.91
N PRO A 182 -26.44 -9.19 -4.60
CA PRO A 182 -27.60 -8.75 -5.39
C PRO A 182 -27.91 -9.67 -6.58
N ALA A 183 -26.88 -10.18 -7.27
CA ALA A 183 -27.06 -11.09 -8.40
C ALA A 183 -27.72 -12.41 -7.96
N TYR A 184 -27.28 -12.97 -6.84
CA TYR A 184 -27.84 -14.18 -6.27
C TYR A 184 -29.29 -13.98 -5.77
N LEU A 185 -29.56 -12.89 -5.05
CA LEU A 185 -30.92 -12.58 -4.59
C LEU A 185 -31.88 -12.36 -5.77
N GLY A 186 -31.44 -11.67 -6.82
CA GLY A 186 -32.21 -11.51 -8.05
C GLY A 186 -32.56 -12.86 -8.69
N TYR A 187 -31.58 -13.74 -8.84
CA TYR A 187 -31.80 -15.10 -9.36
C TYR A 187 -32.77 -15.92 -8.48
N ALA A 188 -32.59 -15.89 -7.16
CA ALA A 188 -33.43 -16.63 -6.22
C ALA A 188 -34.90 -16.17 -6.25
N LEU A 189 -35.14 -14.86 -6.32
CA LEU A 189 -36.50 -14.32 -6.43
C LEU A 189 -37.18 -14.74 -7.73
N VAL A 190 -36.45 -14.74 -8.85
CA VAL A 190 -36.98 -15.12 -10.16
C VAL A 190 -37.29 -16.62 -10.20
N SER A 191 -36.38 -17.48 -9.72
CA SER A 191 -36.58 -18.94 -9.72
C SER A 191 -37.74 -19.38 -8.82
N MET A 192 -37.97 -18.69 -7.68
CA MET A 192 -39.13 -18.92 -6.81
C MET A 192 -40.47 -18.57 -7.48
N ARG A 193 -40.49 -17.64 -8.44
CA ARG A 193 -41.73 -17.27 -9.16
C ARG A 193 -42.13 -18.30 -10.20
N PHE A 194 -41.18 -18.97 -10.82
CA PHE A 194 -41.44 -19.96 -11.87
C PHE A 194 -41.71 -21.39 -11.38
N THR A 195 -41.43 -21.69 -10.10
CA THR A 195 -41.62 -23.03 -9.52
C THR A 195 -43.04 -23.28 -8.99
N LYS A 196 -43.92 -22.28 -8.99
CA LYS A 196 -45.34 -22.43 -8.60
C LYS A 196 -46.26 -22.57 -9.83
N THR A 197 -46.19 -23.72 -10.51
CA THR A 197 -47.30 -24.21 -11.34
C THR A 197 -47.60 -25.65 -10.95
N PRO A 198 -48.55 -25.89 -10.02
CA PRO A 198 -49.11 -27.22 -9.89
C PRO A 198 -49.88 -27.55 -11.19
N VAL A 199 -49.38 -28.52 -11.94
CA VAL A 199 -50.10 -29.14 -13.05
C VAL A 199 -51.39 -29.74 -12.49
N LYS A 200 -52.54 -29.18 -12.88
CA LYS A 200 -53.86 -29.76 -12.61
C LYS A 200 -54.06 -30.93 -13.58
N PRO A 201 -54.17 -32.20 -13.12
CA PRO A 201 -54.46 -33.29 -14.02
C PRO A 201 -55.92 -33.18 -14.48
N ALA A 202 -56.11 -32.85 -15.76
CA ALA A 202 -57.40 -32.98 -16.43
C ALA A 202 -57.58 -34.44 -16.86
N ALA A 203 -58.29 -35.23 -16.06
CA ALA A 203 -58.73 -36.58 -16.44
C ALA A 203 -60.17 -36.51 -16.97
N THR A 204 -60.27 -36.35 -18.29
CA THR A 204 -61.13 -37.09 -19.22
C THR A 204 -62.60 -37.33 -18.84
N ALA A 205 -63.49 -36.47 -19.36
CA ALA A 205 -64.90 -36.81 -19.52
C ALA A 205 -65.08 -37.71 -20.77
N VAL A 206 -65.61 -38.91 -20.59
CA VAL A 206 -65.93 -39.88 -21.66
C VAL A 206 -67.43 -39.77 -21.97
N PRO A 207 -67.86 -39.49 -23.22
CA PRO A 207 -69.27 -39.58 -23.59
C PRO A 207 -69.60 -40.93 -24.23
N GLY A 208 -70.66 -41.56 -23.73
CA GLY A 208 -71.56 -42.40 -24.53
C GLY A 208 -71.20 -43.87 -24.73
N ILE A 209 -71.82 -44.76 -23.94
CA ILE A 209 -72.35 -46.05 -24.42
C ILE A 209 -73.74 -46.23 -23.82
N GLN A 210 -74.75 -46.30 -24.69
CA GLN A 210 -76.14 -46.62 -24.36
C GLN A 210 -76.24 -48.05 -23.83
N ALA A 211 -76.89 -48.22 -22.67
CA ALA A 211 -77.27 -49.53 -22.15
C ALA A 211 -78.56 -50.01 -22.84
N LEU A 212 -78.52 -51.22 -23.40
CA LEU A 212 -79.67 -51.94 -23.96
C LEU A 212 -80.57 -52.48 -22.84
N PRO A 213 -81.91 -52.49 -23.00
CA PRO A 213 -82.85 -52.92 -21.97
C PRO A 213 -82.83 -54.45 -21.78
N SER A 214 -82.67 -54.89 -20.54
CA SER A 214 -82.70 -56.31 -20.13
C SER A 214 -84.04 -56.63 -19.46
N ASP A 215 -85.16 -56.47 -20.17
CA ASP A 215 -86.48 -56.89 -19.70
C ASP A 215 -87.31 -57.41 -20.87
N LEU A 216 -86.94 -58.60 -21.35
CA LEU A 216 -87.76 -59.44 -22.21
C LEU A 216 -87.32 -60.90 -22.07
N LEU A 217 -87.51 -61.44 -20.86
CA LEU A 217 -87.63 -62.88 -20.67
C LEU A 217 -88.95 -63.15 -19.94
N SER A 218 -89.93 -63.49 -20.77
CA SER A 218 -91.27 -63.94 -20.42
C SER A 218 -91.24 -65.13 -19.47
N GLN A 219 -92.14 -65.10 -18.49
CA GLN A 219 -92.72 -66.23 -17.75
C GLN A 219 -93.26 -67.33 -18.70
N PRO A 220 -93.85 -68.43 -18.17
CA PRO A 220 -93.46 -69.29 -17.05
C PRO A 220 -92.93 -70.67 -17.52
#